data_AF-A0A7Y3JWY1-F1
#
_entry.id   AF-A0A7Y3JWY1-F1
#
_cell.length_a   1.000
_cell.length_b   1.000
_cell.length_c   1.000
_cell.angle_alpha   90.00
_cell.angle_beta   90.00
_cell.angle_gamma   90.00
#
_symmetry.space_group_name_H-M   'P 1'
#
loop_
_entity.id
_entity.type
_entity.pdbx_description
1 polymer ?
#
loop_
_entity_poly.entity_id
_entity_poly.type
_entity_poly.pdbx_seq_one_letter_code
_entity_poly.pdbx_strand_id
1 'polypeptide(L)' 'MQIGMIGLGRMGANMVRRLQKAGHQCVVFDRS' A
#
# COMPACT_ATOMS: atom_id res chain seq x y z
N MET A 1 -6.60 -10.14 -5.40
CA MET A 1 -6.99 -8.77 -5.82
C MET A 1 -5.75 -7.90 -5.82
N GLN A 2 -5.57 -7.03 -6.82
CA GLN A 2 -4.46 -6.08 -6.91
C GLN A 2 -4.94 -4.68 -6.52
N ILE A 3 -4.28 -4.05 -5.55
CA ILE A 3 -4.65 -2.73 -5.01
C ILE A 3 -3.58 -1.72 -5.42
N GLY A 4 -3.97 -0.69 -6.15
CA GLY A 4 -3.11 0.45 -6.46
C GLY A 4 -3.16 1.50 -5.35
N MET A 5 -2.01 1.96 -4.87
CA MET A 5 -1.93 3.09 -3.93
C MET A 5 -0.88 4.10 -4.39
N ILE A 6 -1.27 5.38 -4.40
CA ILE A 6 -0.39 6.51 -4.75
C ILE A 6 -0.19 7.34 -3.49
N GLY A 7 1.07 7.50 -3.07
CA GLY A 7 1.45 8.20 -1.85
C GLY A 7 1.65 7.27 -0.65
N LEU A 8 2.89 7.20 -0.15
CA LEU A 8 3.30 6.39 1.01
C LEU A 8 3.64 7.25 2.23
N GLY A 9 2.79 8.23 2.54
CA GLY A 9 2.81 8.87 3.85
C GLY A 9 2.64 7.85 4.99
N ARG A 10 2.79 8.30 6.25
CA ARG A 10 2.73 7.41 7.44
C ARG A 10 1.46 6.54 7.50
N MET A 11 0.33 7.08 7.04
CA MET A 11 -0.92 6.33 6.94
C MET A 11 -0.91 5.29 5.80
N GLY A 12 -0.53 5.70 4.59
CA GLY A 12 -0.51 4.84 3.41
C GLY A 12 0.41 3.64 3.60
N ALA A 13 1.60 3.86 4.17
CA ALA A 13 2.54 2.80 4.50
C ALA A 13 1.96 1.78 5.50
N ASN A 14 1.25 2.25 6.53
CA ASN A 14 0.59 1.36 7.49
C ASN A 14 -0.55 0.57 6.85
N MET A 15 -1.28 1.17 5.90
CA MET A 15 -2.37 0.51 5.19
C MET A 15 -1.86 -0.58 4.25
N VAL A 16 -0.82 -0.32 3.46
CA VAL A 16 -0.18 -1.33 2.60
C VAL A 16 0.37 -2.50 3.42
N ARG A 17 0.98 -2.23 4.59
CA ARG A 17 1.42 -3.29 5.51
C ARG A 17 0.28 -4.19 5.96
N ARG A 18 -0.88 -3.62 6.30
CA ARG A 18 -2.07 -4.38 6.70
C ARG A 18 -2.62 -5.20 5.53
N LEU A 19 -2.67 -4.61 4.34
CA LEU A 19 -3.16 -5.26 3.13
C LEU A 19 -2.25 -6.43 2.70
N GLN A 20 -0.92 -6.25 2.75
CA GLN A 20 0.03 -7.35 2.53
C GLN A 20 -0.17 -8.49 3.52
N LYS A 21 -0.34 -8.17 4.83
CA LYS A 21 -0.60 -9.19 5.86
C LYS A 21 -1.92 -9.93 5.64
N ALA A 22 -2.90 -9.28 5.03
CA ALA A 22 -4.17 -9.90 4.64
C ALA A 22 -4.08 -10.68 3.31
N GLY A 23 -2.89 -10.81 2.71
CA GLY A 23 -2.68 -11.54 1.46
C GLY A 23 -3.06 -10.76 0.20
N HIS A 24 -3.26 -9.44 0.30
CA HIS A 24 -3.56 -8.60 -0.85
C HIS A 24 -2.28 -8.08 -1.51
N GLN A 25 -2.18 -8.28 -2.82
CA GLN A 25 -1.10 -7.75 -3.62
C GLN A 25 -1.33 -6.25 -3.82
N CYS A 26 -0.34 -5.43 -3.46
CA CYS A 26 -0.41 -3.98 -3.53
C CYS A 26 0.67 -3.46 -4.47
N VAL A 27 0.27 -2.68 -5.47
CA VAL A 27 1.18 -1.92 -6.33
C VAL A 27 1.20 -0.49 -5.80
N VAL A 28 2.37 -0.04 -5.38
CA VAL A 28 2.54 1.26 -4.71
C VAL A 28 3.44 2.16 -5.53
N PHE A 29 3.04 3.42 -5.65
CA PHE A 29 3.83 4.47 -6.26
C PHE A 29 3.90 5.67 -5.32
N ASP A 30 5.09 6.18 -5.06
CA ASP A 30 5.32 7.35 -4.22
C ASP A 30 6.23 8.32 -4.95
N ARG A 31 5.95 9.62 -4.81
CA ARG A 31 6.67 10.70 -5.53
C ARG A 31 7.63 11.48 -4.60
N SER A 32 7.87 10.99 -3.38
CA SER A 32 8.87 11.54 -2.45
C SER A 32 10.30 11.33 -2.94
#